data_AF-A0A7K2DD80-F1
#
_entry.id   AF-A0A7K2DD80-F1
#
_cell.length_a   1.000
_cell.length_b   1.000
_cell.length_c   1.000
_cell.angle_alpha   90.00
_cell.angle_beta   90.00
_cell.angle_gamma   90.00
#
_symmetry.space_group_name_H-M   'P 1'
#
loop_
_entity.id
_entity.type
_entity.pdbx_description
1 polymer ?
#
loop_
_entity_poly.entity_id
_entity_poly.type
_entity_poly.pdbx_seq_one_letter_code
_entity_poly.pdbx_strand_id
1 'polypeptide(L)'
;MEDSHRFIVRDLRLPRVIGGALAGGMLGASGAVMQDTLRNPLAGPELIGVSAGASLAVATIVAFRLPFPGVALPIAALAAGLITGTLILSLVSLKTNPMHMLLVGAALTALINALVIAAITLAPNFGGVSIIYRFLVGSLSDVQWDEIRLAAPWAIALPLVILLAGRPLNILKLGDEVAEGLGVGVRRTRAVLFAASVLLVAPVVAIA
;
A
#
# COMPACT_ATOMS: atom_id res chain seq x y z
N MET A 1 0.68 10.42 -39.57
CA MET A 1 1.88 10.43 -38.70
C MET A 1 1.66 11.29 -37.45
N GLU A 2 1.11 12.51 -37.58
CA GLU A 2 0.86 13.40 -36.44
C GLU A 2 -0.13 12.83 -35.40
N ASP A 3 -1.16 12.10 -35.85
CA ASP A 3 -2.13 11.44 -34.97
C ASP A 3 -1.52 10.28 -34.15
N SER A 4 -0.56 9.55 -34.72
CA SER A 4 0.12 8.45 -34.01
C SER A 4 1.02 8.99 -32.89
N HIS A 5 1.73 10.10 -33.12
CA HIS A 5 2.51 10.75 -32.07
C HIS A 5 1.62 11.30 -30.96
N ARG A 6 0.49 11.91 -31.32
CA ARG A 6 -0.49 12.43 -30.35
C ARG A 6 -1.05 11.32 -29.45
N PHE A 7 -1.42 10.19 -30.03
CA PHE A 7 -1.90 9.01 -29.29
C PHE A 7 -0.84 8.46 -28.34
N ILE A 8 0.39 8.23 -28.81
CA ILE A 8 1.47 7.72 -27.97
C ILE A 8 1.74 8.65 -26.78
N VAL A 9 1.74 9.95 -27.00
CA VAL A 9 1.99 10.91 -25.91
C VAL A 9 0.82 10.95 -24.95
N ARG A 10 -0.43 11.08 -25.41
CA ARG A 10 -1.59 11.31 -24.54
C ARG A 10 -2.14 10.06 -23.86
N ASP A 11 -2.08 8.92 -24.51
CA ASP A 11 -2.79 7.72 -24.07
C ASP A 11 -1.85 6.64 -23.53
N LEU A 12 -0.53 6.74 -23.77
CA LEU A 12 0.46 5.81 -23.25
C LEU A 12 1.49 6.48 -22.32
N ARG A 13 2.16 7.54 -22.76
CA ARG A 13 3.26 8.15 -21.99
C ARG A 13 2.75 9.03 -20.84
N LEU A 14 1.78 9.90 -21.12
CA LEU A 14 1.28 10.86 -20.15
C LEU A 14 0.61 10.17 -18.94
N PRO A 15 -0.24 9.12 -19.12
CA PRO A 15 -0.79 8.38 -18.00
C PRO A 15 0.30 7.72 -17.16
N ARG A 16 1.28 7.07 -17.79
CA ARG A 16 2.40 6.43 -17.09
C ARG A 16 3.23 7.41 -16.25
N VAL A 17 3.53 8.60 -16.79
CA VAL A 17 4.29 9.63 -16.05
C VAL A 17 3.49 10.16 -14.86
N ILE A 18 2.20 10.48 -15.06
CA ILE A 18 1.33 10.97 -13.99
C ILE A 18 1.11 9.89 -12.93
N GLY A 19 0.78 8.67 -13.34
CA GLY A 19 0.61 7.52 -12.44
C GLY A 19 1.87 7.25 -11.63
N GLY A 20 3.05 7.30 -12.24
CA GLY A 20 4.33 7.18 -11.52
C GLY A 20 4.57 8.29 -10.50
N ALA A 21 4.25 9.54 -10.85
CA ALA A 21 4.36 10.66 -9.92
C ALA A 21 3.38 10.55 -8.75
N LEU A 22 2.14 10.14 -9.00
CA LEU A 22 1.13 9.90 -7.96
C LEU A 22 1.55 8.75 -7.04
N ALA A 23 1.95 7.61 -7.61
CA ALA A 23 2.42 6.45 -6.87
C ALA A 23 3.61 6.82 -5.97
N GLY A 24 4.63 7.49 -6.52
CA GLY A 24 5.79 7.95 -5.77
C GLY A 24 5.44 8.91 -4.64
N GLY A 25 4.54 9.87 -4.90
CA GLY A 25 4.07 10.82 -3.88
C GLY A 25 3.30 10.14 -2.75
N MET A 26 2.40 9.21 -3.08
CA MET A 26 1.59 8.47 -2.10
C MET A 26 2.45 7.54 -1.24
N LEU A 27 3.37 6.78 -1.85
CA LEU A 27 4.30 5.92 -1.14
C LEU A 27 5.27 6.74 -0.27
N GLY A 28 5.78 7.85 -0.79
CA GLY A 28 6.65 8.77 -0.05
C GLY A 28 5.96 9.39 1.17
N ALA A 29 4.72 9.84 1.02
CA ALA A 29 3.92 10.37 2.13
C ALA A 29 3.63 9.29 3.18
N SER A 30 3.26 8.08 2.76
CA SER A 30 3.06 6.96 3.67
C SER A 30 4.35 6.59 4.42
N GLY A 31 5.50 6.57 3.73
CA GLY A 31 6.81 6.32 4.34
C GLY A 31 7.16 7.36 5.39
N ALA A 32 7.01 8.66 5.09
CA ALA A 32 7.27 9.74 6.05
C ALA A 32 6.38 9.60 7.30
N VAL A 33 5.09 9.30 7.13
CA VAL A 33 4.17 9.06 8.24
C VAL A 33 4.60 7.86 9.09
N MET A 34 5.01 6.75 8.46
CA MET A 34 5.46 5.58 9.19
C MET A 34 6.75 5.85 9.98
N GLN A 35 7.73 6.50 9.36
CA GLN A 35 8.99 6.85 10.01
C GLN A 35 8.78 7.76 11.22
N ASP A 36 7.95 8.79 11.08
CA ASP A 36 7.65 9.73 12.16
C ASP A 36 6.84 9.08 13.28
N THR A 37 5.80 8.32 12.93
CA THR A 37 4.91 7.69 13.92
C THR A 37 5.63 6.61 14.73
N LEU A 38 6.53 5.87 14.08
CA LEU A 38 7.31 4.81 14.71
C LEU A 38 8.64 5.29 15.29
N ARG A 39 9.01 6.56 15.07
CA ARG A 39 10.32 7.13 15.43
C ARG A 39 11.47 6.26 14.93
N ASN A 40 11.34 5.75 13.72
CA ASN A 40 12.33 4.85 13.12
C ASN A 40 12.52 5.18 11.63
N PRO A 41 13.71 5.70 11.23
CA PRO A 41 13.96 6.06 9.83
C PRO A 41 13.96 4.86 8.88
N LEU A 42 14.05 3.63 9.39
CA LEU A 42 13.99 2.40 8.60
C LEU A 42 12.56 1.87 8.43
N ALA A 43 11.55 2.48 9.06
CA ALA A 43 10.18 2.02 8.92
C ALA A 43 9.60 2.45 7.57
N GLY A 44 9.11 1.48 6.79
CA GLY A 44 8.44 1.74 5.52
C GLY A 44 7.03 1.17 5.43
N PRO A 45 6.25 1.60 4.41
CA PRO A 45 4.88 1.16 4.16
C PRO A 45 4.74 -0.35 3.89
N GLU A 46 5.81 -1.08 3.64
CA GLU A 46 5.77 -2.55 3.53
C GLU A 46 5.30 -3.23 4.82
N LEU A 47 5.46 -2.58 5.98
CA LEU A 47 5.16 -3.14 7.30
C LEU A 47 3.66 -3.24 7.62
N ILE A 48 2.83 -2.47 6.92
CA ILE A 48 1.36 -2.57 7.03
C ILE A 48 0.81 -3.73 6.21
N GLY A 49 1.64 -4.47 5.46
CA GLY A 49 1.29 -5.72 4.77
C GLY A 49 0.26 -5.61 3.65
N VAL A 50 -0.09 -4.39 3.23
CA VAL A 50 -1.01 -4.14 2.10
C VAL A 50 -0.50 -4.81 0.83
N SER A 51 0.78 -4.62 0.50
CA SER A 51 1.40 -5.22 -0.69
C SER A 51 1.44 -6.74 -0.61
N ALA A 52 1.70 -7.31 0.57
CA ALA A 52 1.72 -8.75 0.77
C ALA A 52 0.31 -9.35 0.60
N GLY A 53 -0.72 -8.71 1.15
CA GLY A 53 -2.12 -9.13 1.01
C GLY A 53 -2.61 -9.10 -0.43
N ALA A 54 -2.31 -8.02 -1.15
CA ALA A 54 -2.61 -7.91 -2.57
C ALA A 54 -1.89 -9.00 -3.39
N SER A 55 -0.61 -9.22 -3.10
CA SER A 55 0.20 -10.25 -3.74
C SER A 55 -0.34 -11.65 -3.49
N LEU A 56 -0.83 -11.93 -2.28
CA LEU A 56 -1.44 -13.22 -1.95
C LEU A 56 -2.71 -13.44 -2.78
N ALA A 57 -3.59 -12.44 -2.87
CA ALA A 57 -4.80 -12.56 -3.67
C ALA A 57 -4.49 -12.80 -5.15
N VAL A 58 -3.57 -12.04 -5.73
CA VAL A 58 -3.16 -12.21 -7.14
C VAL A 58 -2.52 -13.59 -7.35
N ALA A 59 -1.60 -13.99 -6.48
CA ALA A 59 -0.97 -15.31 -6.55
C ALA A 59 -2.01 -16.42 -6.47
N THR A 60 -2.96 -16.38 -5.54
CA THR A 60 -4.01 -17.39 -5.41
C THR A 60 -4.95 -17.42 -6.61
N ILE A 61 -5.43 -16.28 -7.09
CA ILE A 61 -6.34 -16.21 -8.24
C ILE A 61 -5.66 -16.80 -9.49
N VAL A 62 -4.42 -16.40 -9.76
CA VAL A 62 -3.69 -16.82 -10.96
C VAL A 62 -3.21 -18.26 -10.86
N ALA A 63 -2.59 -18.67 -9.75
CA ALA A 63 -2.03 -20.01 -9.55
C ALA A 63 -3.09 -21.12 -9.62
N PHE A 64 -4.28 -20.87 -9.06
CA PHE A 64 -5.37 -21.84 -9.04
C PHE A 64 -6.39 -21.64 -10.18
N ARG A 65 -6.15 -20.69 -11.09
CA ARG A 65 -7.04 -20.34 -12.21
C ARG A 65 -8.49 -20.15 -11.77
N LEU A 66 -8.69 -19.43 -10.68
CA LEU A 66 -10.03 -19.14 -10.19
C LEU A 66 -10.80 -18.36 -11.27
N PRO A 67 -12.08 -18.71 -11.52
CA PRO A 67 -12.89 -18.00 -12.50
C PRO A 67 -13.06 -16.56 -12.02
N PHE A 68 -12.35 -15.64 -12.66
CA PHE A 68 -12.31 -14.24 -12.26
C PHE A 68 -12.34 -13.34 -13.51
N PRO A 69 -13.16 -12.27 -13.52
CA PRO A 69 -13.11 -11.31 -14.62
C PRO A 69 -11.70 -10.69 -14.66
N GLY A 70 -11.05 -10.64 -15.83
CA GLY A 70 -9.70 -10.07 -15.95
C GLY A 70 -9.61 -8.62 -15.44
N VAL A 71 -10.67 -7.84 -15.64
CA VAL A 71 -10.82 -6.45 -15.17
C VAL A 71 -10.94 -6.35 -13.63
N ALA A 72 -11.28 -7.45 -12.96
CA ALA A 72 -11.45 -7.45 -11.52
C ALA A 72 -10.14 -7.68 -10.75
N LEU A 73 -9.03 -8.09 -11.40
CA LEU A 73 -7.78 -8.40 -10.70
C LEU A 73 -7.20 -7.21 -9.90
N PRO A 74 -7.14 -5.97 -10.44
CA PRO A 74 -6.76 -4.78 -9.67
C PRO A 74 -7.69 -4.52 -8.48
N ILE A 75 -8.99 -4.75 -8.65
CA ILE A 75 -10.00 -4.56 -7.60
C ILE A 75 -9.82 -5.59 -6.49
N ALA A 76 -9.53 -6.85 -6.85
CA ALA A 76 -9.23 -7.91 -5.90
C ALA A 76 -7.94 -7.62 -5.12
N ALA A 77 -6.90 -7.16 -5.81
CA ALA A 77 -5.64 -6.73 -5.20
C ALA A 77 -5.88 -5.58 -4.20
N LEU A 78 -6.62 -4.55 -4.61
CA LEU A 78 -7.02 -3.43 -3.76
C LEU A 78 -7.77 -3.91 -2.52
N ALA A 79 -8.81 -4.71 -2.69
CA ALA A 79 -9.64 -5.22 -1.61
C ALA A 79 -8.83 -6.08 -0.64
N ALA A 80 -8.03 -7.02 -1.16
CA ALA A 80 -7.18 -7.88 -0.34
C ALA A 80 -6.10 -7.08 0.41
N GLY A 81 -5.51 -6.07 -0.24
CA GLY A 81 -4.54 -5.18 0.39
C GLY A 81 -5.18 -4.37 1.54
N LEU A 82 -6.38 -3.83 1.33
CA LEU A 82 -7.13 -3.11 2.37
C LEU A 82 -7.53 -4.03 3.53
N ILE A 83 -8.04 -5.23 3.25
CA ILE A 83 -8.40 -6.23 4.26
C ILE A 83 -7.15 -6.61 5.08
N THR A 84 -6.04 -6.87 4.42
CA THR A 84 -4.81 -7.28 5.07
C THR A 84 -4.21 -6.15 5.90
N GLY A 85 -4.17 -4.93 5.35
CA GLY A 85 -3.71 -3.75 6.07
C GLY A 85 -4.56 -3.48 7.31
N THR A 86 -5.88 -3.48 7.18
CA THR A 86 -6.78 -3.29 8.33
C THR A 86 -6.66 -4.42 9.36
N LEU A 87 -6.51 -5.66 8.93
CA LEU A 87 -6.25 -6.80 9.82
C LEU A 87 -4.96 -6.60 10.62
N ILE A 88 -3.85 -6.29 9.96
CA ILE A 88 -2.57 -6.04 10.64
C ILE A 88 -2.69 -4.88 11.62
N LEU A 89 -3.34 -3.78 11.22
CA LEU A 89 -3.58 -2.64 12.11
C LEU A 89 -4.45 -2.99 13.33
N SER A 90 -5.38 -3.93 13.19
CA SER A 90 -6.21 -4.41 14.31
C SER A 90 -5.44 -5.31 15.28
N LEU A 91 -4.44 -6.05 14.78
CA LEU A 91 -3.62 -6.98 15.56
C LEU A 91 -2.42 -6.27 16.23
N VAL A 92 -1.95 -5.18 15.65
CA VAL A 92 -0.86 -4.37 16.21
C VAL A 92 -1.37 -3.56 17.40
N SER A 93 -0.73 -3.71 18.56
CA SER A 93 -1.03 -2.89 19.72
C SER A 93 -0.51 -1.46 19.53
N LEU A 94 -1.44 -0.52 19.35
CA LEU A 94 -1.14 0.90 19.14
C LEU A 94 -0.70 1.65 20.41
N LYS A 95 -0.80 1.00 21.59
CA LYS A 95 -0.37 1.55 22.89
C LYS A 95 1.04 1.11 23.30
N THR A 96 1.59 0.09 22.65
CA THR A 96 2.92 -0.45 22.97
C THR A 96 4.03 0.34 22.29
N ASN A 97 5.26 0.07 22.71
CA ASN A 97 6.48 0.59 22.09
C ASN A 97 6.42 0.44 20.55
N PRO A 98 6.72 1.49 19.76
CA PRO A 98 6.83 1.43 18.31
C PRO A 98 7.65 0.25 17.76
N MET A 99 8.69 -0.16 18.46
CA MET A 99 9.50 -1.31 18.07
C MET A 99 8.70 -2.62 18.07
N HIS A 100 7.81 -2.80 19.05
CA HIS A 100 6.92 -3.96 19.09
C HIS A 100 5.94 -3.94 17.92
N MET A 101 5.42 -2.75 17.58
CA MET A 101 4.51 -2.56 16.45
C MET A 101 5.18 -2.93 15.11
N LEU A 102 6.44 -2.51 14.95
CA LEU A 102 7.29 -2.83 13.81
C LEU A 102 7.50 -4.35 13.68
N LEU A 103 7.88 -5.02 14.77
CA LEU A 103 8.14 -6.46 14.77
C LEU A 103 6.88 -7.28 14.47
N VAL A 104 5.73 -6.91 15.04
CA VAL A 104 4.45 -7.59 14.77
C VAL A 104 4.04 -7.40 13.30
N GLY A 105 4.12 -6.18 12.77
CA GLY A 105 3.81 -5.89 11.36
C GLY A 105 4.73 -6.66 10.40
N ALA A 106 6.03 -6.68 10.68
CA ALA A 106 7.01 -7.43 9.90
C ALA A 106 6.75 -8.95 9.95
N ALA A 107 6.46 -9.50 11.13
CA ALA A 107 6.17 -10.93 11.29
C ALA A 107 4.89 -11.35 10.54
N LEU A 108 3.81 -10.57 10.64
CA LEU A 108 2.57 -10.83 9.91
C LEU A 108 2.76 -10.71 8.40
N THR A 109 3.50 -9.69 7.95
CA THR A 109 3.85 -9.52 6.53
C THR A 109 4.69 -10.69 6.02
N ALA A 110 5.66 -11.16 6.80
CA ALA A 110 6.47 -12.33 6.46
C ALA A 110 5.62 -13.61 6.37
N LEU A 111 4.67 -13.81 7.28
CA LEU A 111 3.71 -14.92 7.23
C LEU A 111 2.89 -14.89 5.93
N ILE A 112 2.37 -13.72 5.54
CA ILE A 112 1.60 -13.57 4.30
C ILE A 112 2.48 -13.84 3.08
N ASN A 113 3.71 -13.36 3.06
CA ASN A 113 4.66 -13.67 1.99
C ASN A 113 4.98 -15.18 1.90
N ALA A 114 5.06 -15.88 3.04
CA ALA A 114 5.18 -17.34 3.03
C ALA A 114 3.94 -18.00 2.39
N LEU A 115 2.74 -17.47 2.62
CA LEU A 115 1.51 -17.92 1.95
C LEU A 115 1.52 -17.63 0.44
N VAL A 116 2.09 -16.50 0.00
CA VAL A 116 2.29 -16.19 -1.44
C VAL A 116 3.15 -17.28 -2.07
N ILE A 117 4.30 -17.59 -1.45
CA ILE A 117 5.22 -18.63 -1.93
C ILE A 117 4.54 -19.99 -1.94
N ALA A 118 3.78 -20.33 -0.89
CA ALA A 118 3.01 -21.57 -0.82
C ALA A 118 1.97 -21.64 -1.95
N ALA A 119 1.20 -20.58 -2.20
CA ALA A 119 0.21 -20.54 -3.27
C ALA A 119 0.83 -20.79 -4.66
N ILE A 120 2.02 -20.23 -4.92
CA ILE A 120 2.76 -20.45 -6.17
C ILE A 120 3.30 -21.89 -6.24
N THR A 121 3.81 -22.42 -5.13
CA THR A 121 4.47 -23.75 -5.09
C THR A 121 3.48 -24.90 -5.16
N LEU A 122 2.31 -24.76 -4.51
CA LEU A 122 1.22 -25.74 -4.55
C LEU A 122 0.35 -25.62 -5.81
N ALA A 123 0.66 -24.68 -6.71
CA ALA A 123 -0.11 -24.47 -7.92
C ALA A 123 -0.12 -25.74 -8.80
N PRO A 124 -1.30 -26.22 -9.24
CA PRO A 124 -1.38 -27.42 -10.08
C PRO A 124 -0.77 -27.23 -11.47
N ASN A 125 -0.56 -25.99 -11.93
CA ASN A 125 0.08 -25.66 -13.21
C ASN A 125 0.87 -24.34 -13.08
N PHE A 126 2.05 -24.27 -13.70
CA PHE A 126 2.88 -23.05 -13.74
C PHE A 126 2.39 -21.99 -14.76
N GLY A 127 1.21 -22.17 -15.35
CA GLY A 127 0.65 -21.20 -16.29
C GLY A 127 0.20 -19.93 -15.58
N GLY A 128 0.74 -18.77 -15.98
CA GLY A 128 0.43 -17.48 -15.35
C GLY A 128 1.46 -17.00 -14.32
N VAL A 129 2.52 -17.77 -14.06
CA VAL A 129 3.63 -17.38 -13.17
C VAL A 129 4.26 -16.05 -13.60
N SER A 130 4.36 -15.77 -14.91
CA SER A 130 4.83 -14.48 -15.42
C SER A 130 3.94 -13.28 -15.03
N ILE A 131 2.62 -13.49 -14.89
CA ILE A 131 1.68 -12.47 -14.43
C ILE A 131 1.91 -12.21 -12.94
N ILE A 132 2.07 -13.27 -12.14
CA ILE A 132 2.37 -13.16 -10.71
C ILE A 132 3.71 -12.44 -10.49
N TYR A 133 4.77 -12.83 -11.20
CA TYR A 133 6.07 -12.15 -11.11
C TYR A 133 5.99 -10.69 -11.54
N ARG A 134 5.25 -10.37 -12.61
CA ARG A 134 5.06 -8.98 -13.03
C ARG A 134 4.38 -8.17 -11.93
N PHE A 135 3.35 -8.72 -11.28
CA PHE A 135 2.66 -8.06 -10.18
C PHE A 135 3.56 -7.88 -8.95
N LEU A 136 4.34 -8.90 -8.57
CA LEU A 136 5.26 -8.85 -7.43
C LEU A 136 6.37 -7.80 -7.60
N VAL A 137 6.88 -7.63 -8.83
CA VAL A 137 7.90 -6.62 -9.14
C VAL A 137 7.31 -5.22 -9.27
N GLY A 138 6.04 -5.13 -9.68
CA GLY A 138 5.38 -3.89 -10.04
C GLY A 138 5.76 -3.41 -11.44
N SER A 139 4.82 -2.81 -12.16
CA SER A 139 4.98 -2.23 -13.48
C SER A 139 3.96 -1.13 -13.76
N LEU A 140 4.45 0.06 -14.09
CA LEU A 140 3.62 1.15 -14.59
C LEU A 140 3.24 0.97 -16.08
N SER A 141 3.35 -0.23 -16.62
CA SER A 141 3.20 -0.45 -18.07
C SER A 141 1.79 -0.43 -18.57
N ASP A 142 0.87 -0.82 -17.71
CA ASP A 142 -0.54 -0.97 -18.04
C ASP A 142 -1.38 0.16 -17.43
N VAL A 143 -0.74 1.20 -16.88
CA VAL A 143 -1.43 2.38 -16.30
C VAL A 143 -2.08 3.21 -17.40
N GLN A 144 -3.40 3.34 -17.34
CA GLN A 144 -4.21 4.20 -18.19
C GLN A 144 -4.89 5.30 -17.36
N TRP A 145 -5.72 6.10 -18.02
CA TRP A 145 -6.44 7.20 -17.36
C TRP A 145 -7.42 6.73 -16.30
N ASP A 146 -7.98 5.54 -16.43
CA ASP A 146 -8.96 5.01 -15.48
C ASP A 146 -8.30 4.60 -14.15
N GLU A 147 -7.10 4.02 -14.19
CA GLU A 147 -6.28 3.74 -13.00
C GLU A 147 -5.91 5.04 -12.28
N ILE A 148 -5.58 6.09 -13.03
CA ILE A 148 -5.28 7.42 -12.47
C ILE A 148 -6.52 8.00 -11.79
N ARG A 149 -7.69 7.92 -12.41
CA ARG A 149 -8.96 8.39 -11.83
C ARG A 149 -9.30 7.63 -10.54
N LEU A 150 -8.96 6.35 -10.46
CA LEU A 150 -9.14 5.53 -9.26
C LEU A 150 -8.20 5.97 -8.12
N ALA A 151 -6.94 6.27 -8.42
CA ALA A 151 -5.95 6.67 -7.42
C ALA A 151 -6.01 8.16 -7.01
N ALA A 152 -6.42 9.05 -7.92
CA ALA A 152 -6.38 10.50 -7.73
C ALA A 152 -7.12 11.02 -6.48
N PRO A 153 -8.33 10.55 -6.10
CA PRO A 153 -9.02 11.02 -4.91
C PRO A 153 -8.19 10.81 -3.64
N TRP A 154 -7.54 9.65 -3.52
CA TRP A 154 -6.69 9.29 -2.39
C TRP A 154 -5.40 10.10 -2.38
N ALA A 155 -4.79 10.28 -3.56
CA ALA A 155 -3.56 11.04 -3.74
C ALA A 155 -3.70 12.53 -3.38
N ILE A 156 -4.91 13.09 -3.44
CA ILE A 156 -5.17 14.49 -3.09
C ILE A 156 -5.66 14.62 -1.64
N ALA A 157 -6.63 13.78 -1.24
CA ALA A 157 -7.29 13.92 0.05
C ALA A 157 -6.40 13.53 1.23
N LEU A 158 -5.65 12.42 1.13
CA LEU A 158 -4.91 11.88 2.27
C LEU A 158 -3.65 12.66 2.62
N PRO A 159 -2.86 13.22 1.67
CA PRO A 159 -1.77 14.12 2.03
C PRO A 159 -2.25 15.35 2.79
N LEU A 160 -3.44 15.87 2.47
CA LEU A 160 -4.04 16.97 3.24
C LEU A 160 -4.31 16.57 4.70
N VAL A 161 -4.86 15.37 4.92
CA VAL A 161 -5.06 14.81 6.27
C VAL A 161 -3.74 14.69 7.03
N ILE A 162 -2.68 14.22 6.36
CA ILE A 162 -1.34 14.08 6.95
C ILE A 162 -0.75 15.45 7.32
N LEU A 163 -0.89 16.45 6.45
CA LEU A 163 -0.42 17.82 6.72
C LEU A 163 -1.14 18.44 7.92
N LEU A 164 -2.45 18.24 8.04
CA LEU A 164 -3.22 18.67 9.20
C LEU A 164 -2.82 17.94 10.49
N ALA A 165 -2.32 16.71 10.36
CA ALA A 165 -1.75 15.92 11.47
C ALA A 165 -0.28 16.27 11.79
N GLY A 166 0.31 17.30 11.17
CA GLY A 166 1.72 17.67 11.40
C GLY A 166 2.05 18.04 12.85
N ARG A 167 1.15 18.73 13.57
CA ARG A 167 1.33 19.05 15.00
C ARG A 167 1.38 17.80 15.88
N PRO A 168 0.37 16.91 15.87
CA PRO A 168 0.43 15.70 16.69
C PRO A 168 1.56 14.75 16.27
N LEU A 169 1.95 14.70 14.99
CA LEU A 169 3.14 13.98 14.53
C LEU A 169 4.44 14.50 15.17
N ASN A 170 4.64 15.81 15.20
CA ASN A 170 5.82 16.40 15.83
C ASN A 170 5.84 16.15 17.35
N ILE A 171 4.69 16.17 18.00
CA ILE A 171 4.58 15.89 19.43
C ILE A 171 4.89 14.41 19.72
N LEU A 172 4.46 13.48 18.86
CA LEU A 172 4.77 12.04 19.00
C LEU A 172 6.28 11.74 18.98
N LYS A 173 7.09 12.58 18.33
CA LYS A 173 8.56 12.47 18.32
C LYS A 173 9.19 12.65 19.70
N LEU A 174 8.52 13.39 20.61
CA LEU A 174 9.03 13.67 21.96
C LEU A 174 8.92 12.49 22.92
N GLY A 175 8.06 11.51 22.62
CA GLY A 175 7.75 10.43 23.56
C GLY A 175 6.25 10.18 23.64
N ASP A 176 5.85 8.93 23.90
CA ASP A 176 4.42 8.59 24.02
C ASP A 176 3.84 9.22 25.29
N GLU A 177 4.57 9.13 26.41
CA GLU A 177 4.21 9.72 27.71
C GLU A 177 4.10 11.25 27.65
N VAL A 178 5.06 11.90 26.99
CA VAL A 178 5.05 13.36 26.79
C VAL A 178 3.88 13.77 25.89
N ALA A 179 3.63 13.02 24.82
CA ALA A 179 2.52 13.30 23.92
C ALA A 179 1.16 13.16 24.61
N GLU A 180 0.96 12.12 25.43
CA GLU A 180 -0.25 11.95 26.24
C GLU A 180 -0.41 13.08 27.26
N GLY A 181 0.68 13.50 27.92
CA GLY A 181 0.69 14.64 28.85
C GLY A 181 0.34 15.98 28.20
N LEU A 182 0.65 16.15 26.91
CA LEU A 182 0.29 17.32 26.10
C LEU A 182 -1.13 17.22 25.49
N GLY A 183 -1.91 16.19 25.86
CA GLY A 183 -3.29 16.00 25.43
C GLY A 183 -3.45 15.33 24.06
N VAL A 184 -2.37 14.82 23.46
CA VAL A 184 -2.45 14.08 22.20
C VAL A 184 -2.91 12.65 22.49
N GLY A 185 -4.03 12.25 21.89
CA GLY A 185 -4.49 10.87 21.97
C GLY A 185 -3.64 9.93 21.11
N VAL A 186 -2.46 9.52 21.59
CA VAL A 186 -1.44 8.73 20.87
C VAL A 186 -2.06 7.58 20.07
N ARG A 187 -2.89 6.75 20.73
CA ARG A 187 -3.59 5.62 20.06
C ARG A 187 -4.42 6.05 18.86
N ARG A 188 -5.22 7.12 19.01
CA ARG A 188 -6.12 7.61 17.95
C ARG A 188 -5.31 8.21 16.80
N THR A 189 -4.30 9.00 17.13
CA THR A 189 -3.40 9.60 16.13
C THR A 189 -2.70 8.51 15.31
N ARG A 190 -2.10 7.50 15.96
CA ARG A 190 -1.47 6.37 15.26
C ARG A 190 -2.46 5.60 14.39
N ALA A 191 -3.66 5.31 14.90
CA ALA A 191 -4.69 4.60 14.15
C ALA A 191 -5.07 5.35 12.86
N VAL A 192 -5.31 6.66 12.95
CA VAL A 192 -5.69 7.49 11.80
C VAL A 192 -4.55 7.57 10.78
N LEU A 193 -3.32 7.78 11.25
CA LEU A 193 -2.15 7.88 10.39
C LEU A 193 -1.86 6.58 9.66
N PHE A 194 -1.94 5.44 10.35
CA PHE A 194 -1.78 4.15 9.72
C PHE A 194 -2.93 3.79 8.78
N ALA A 195 -4.16 4.14 9.11
CA ALA A 195 -5.28 3.98 8.20
C ALA A 195 -5.07 4.83 6.92
N ALA A 196 -4.57 6.06 7.06
CA ALA A 196 -4.20 6.89 5.92
C ALA A 196 -3.06 6.25 5.10
N SER A 197 -2.04 5.68 5.74
CA SER A 197 -0.98 4.92 5.06
C SER A 197 -1.54 3.72 4.27
N VAL A 198 -2.45 2.93 4.86
CA VAL A 198 -3.11 1.81 4.17
C VAL A 198 -3.88 2.30 2.95
N LEU A 199 -4.65 3.38 3.09
CA LEU A 199 -5.46 3.96 2.02
C LEU A 199 -4.62 4.67 0.95
N LEU A 200 -3.39 5.10 1.26
CA LEU A 200 -2.43 5.60 0.28
C LEU A 200 -1.77 4.45 -0.51
N VAL A 201 -1.37 3.38 0.18
CA VAL A 201 -0.59 2.29 -0.44
C VAL A 201 -1.48 1.37 -1.27
N ALA A 202 -2.70 1.07 -0.83
CA ALA A 202 -3.53 0.06 -1.51
C ALA A 202 -3.91 0.43 -2.96
N PRO A 203 -4.31 1.69 -3.28
CA PRO A 203 -4.56 2.09 -4.66
C PRO A 203 -3.30 2.02 -5.53
N VAL A 204 -2.12 2.32 -4.99
CA VAL A 204 -0.85 2.24 -5.72
C VAL A 204 -0.55 0.79 -6.10
N VAL A 205 -0.66 -0.14 -5.16
CA VAL A 205 -0.44 -1.57 -5.40
C VAL A 205 -1.48 -2.17 -6.35
N ALA A 206 -2.68 -1.61 -6.40
CA ALA A 206 -3.72 -2.08 -7.30
C ALA A 206 -3.42 -1.72 -8.78
N ILE A 207 -2.77 -0.57 -9.02
CA ILE A 207 -2.54 -0.04 -10.37
C ILE A 207 -1.12 -0.27 -10.90
N ALA A 208 -0.18 -0.61 -10.02
CA ALA A 208 1.24 -0.75 -10.33
C ALA A 208 1.74 -2.16 -10.01
#